data_AF-A0AAN6M7J0-F1
#
_entry.id   AF-A0AAN6M7J0-F1
#
_cell.length_a   1.000
_cell.length_b   1.000
_cell.length_c   1.000
_cell.angle_alpha   90.00
_cell.angle_beta   90.00
_cell.angle_gamma   90.00
#
_symmetry.space_group_name_H-M   'P 1'
#
loop_
_entity.id
_entity.type
_entity.pdbx_description
1 polymer ?
#
loop_
_entity_poly.entity_id
_entity_poly.type
_entity_poly.pdbx_seq_one_letter_code
_entity_poly.pdbx_strand_id
1 'polypeptide(L)'
;MYAAVSTWLTRGVIVPYACNPDFVGRSDILEKLKGQLSHRQPQTKWHLRAALYGLGGIGKTQIALAYTYWLQEECPDVSVFWVHTSSAERFRQSYTSIAHECYIPGYDDPKADVVLLLKRWLERKDRGRWLMVIDNADDTQ
;
A
#
# COMPACT_ATOMS: atom_id res chain seq x y z
N MET A 1 -13.71 2.71 36.67
CA MET A 1 -13.36 3.58 35.54
C MET A 1 -12.07 3.05 34.94
N TYR A 2 -12.14 2.06 34.06
CA TYR A 2 -10.96 1.53 33.36
C TYR A 2 -11.06 1.99 31.91
N ALA A 3 -10.15 2.87 31.53
CA ALA A 3 -9.98 3.28 30.15
C ALA A 3 -9.59 2.05 29.34
N ALA A 4 -10.31 1.83 28.23
CA ALA A 4 -9.99 0.81 27.26
C ALA A 4 -8.55 1.02 26.77
N VAL A 5 -7.70 0.04 27.02
CA VAL A 5 -6.47 -0.17 26.25
C VAL A 5 -6.92 -0.39 24.82
N SER A 6 -6.81 0.67 24.00
CA SER A 6 -7.05 0.63 22.58
C SER A 6 -6.16 -0.46 21.99
N THR A 7 -6.80 -1.48 21.45
CA THR A 7 -6.17 -2.53 20.66
C THR A 7 -5.27 -1.89 19.62
N TRP A 8 -3.99 -2.23 19.68
CA TRP A 8 -2.99 -1.86 18.69
C TRP A 8 -3.49 -2.23 17.30
N LEU A 9 -4.01 -1.26 16.54
CA LEU A 9 -3.99 -1.38 15.09
C LEU A 9 -2.51 -1.33 14.72
N THR A 10 -1.94 -2.47 14.36
CA THR A 10 -0.58 -2.51 13.81
C THR A 10 -0.58 -1.64 12.56
N ARG A 11 -0.12 -0.39 12.71
CA ARG A 11 0.07 0.54 11.60
C ARG A 11 1.25 0.03 10.80
N GLY A 12 0.98 -0.51 9.62
CA GLY A 12 2.00 -0.96 8.70
C GLY A 12 2.36 0.15 7.72
N VAL A 13 3.57 0.69 7.82
CA VAL A 13 4.19 1.45 6.74
C VAL A 13 5.34 0.61 6.21
N ILE A 14 5.12 0.00 5.05
CA ILE A 14 6.10 -0.84 4.39
C ILE A 14 6.36 -0.22 3.03
N VAL A 15 7.34 0.68 2.99
CA VAL A 15 7.80 1.36 1.78
C VAL A 15 9.31 1.09 1.67
N PRO A 16 9.77 0.36 0.64
CA PRO A 16 11.16 -0.11 0.56
C PRO A 16 12.14 0.96 0.08
N TYR A 17 11.65 2.16 -0.19
CA TYR A 17 12.43 3.29 -0.70
C TYR A 17 12.30 4.47 0.25
N ALA A 18 13.34 5.29 0.35
CA ALA A 18 13.29 6.56 1.06
C ALA A 18 12.52 7.62 0.24
N CYS A 19 12.02 8.64 0.92
CA CYS A 19 11.47 9.82 0.26
C CYS A 19 12.56 10.48 -0.57
N ASN A 20 12.21 10.90 -1.78
CA ASN A 20 13.09 11.65 -2.66
C ASN A 20 12.79 13.15 -2.51
N PRO A 21 13.59 13.91 -1.76
CA PRO A 21 13.36 15.35 -1.56
C PRO A 21 13.57 16.16 -2.85
N ASP A 22 14.31 15.61 -3.82
CA ASP A 22 14.60 16.24 -5.11
C ASP A 22 13.56 15.86 -6.19
N PHE A 23 12.44 15.24 -5.79
CA PHE A 23 11.35 14.93 -6.72
C PHE A 23 10.72 16.23 -7.25
N VAL A 24 10.99 16.54 -8.51
CA VAL A 24 10.50 17.74 -9.19
C VAL A 24 9.67 17.39 -10.43
N GLY A 25 8.71 18.26 -10.76
CA GLY A 25 7.80 18.06 -11.89
C GLY A 25 6.72 17.00 -11.64
N ARG A 26 5.96 16.66 -12.69
CA ARG A 26 4.84 15.68 -12.64
C ARG A 26 3.70 16.02 -11.68
N SER A 27 3.61 17.28 -11.26
CA SER A 27 2.57 17.77 -10.35
C SER A 27 1.17 17.54 -10.93
N ASP A 28 0.99 17.65 -12.24
CA ASP A 28 -0.25 17.36 -12.95
C ASP A 28 -0.71 15.90 -12.76
N ILE A 29 0.20 14.94 -12.90
CA ILE A 29 -0.07 13.51 -12.69
C ILE A 29 -0.36 13.25 -11.21
N LEU A 30 0.42 13.86 -10.32
CA LEU A 30 0.26 13.70 -8.89
C LEU A 30 -1.09 14.26 -8.41
N GLU A 31 -1.49 15.44 -8.86
CA GLU A 31 -2.81 16.03 -8.55
C GLU A 31 -3.95 15.16 -9.11
N LYS A 32 -3.76 14.56 -10.29
CA LYS A 32 -4.73 13.60 -10.83
C LYS A 32 -4.85 12.35 -9.96
N LEU A 33 -3.73 11.80 -9.47
CA LEU A 33 -3.73 10.69 -8.51
C LEU A 33 -4.43 11.07 -7.20
N LYS A 34 -4.14 12.25 -6.65
CA LYS A 34 -4.80 12.78 -5.45
C LYS A 34 -6.31 12.87 -5.65
N GLY A 35 -6.76 13.39 -6.79
CA GLY A 35 -8.18 13.45 -7.14
C GLY A 35 -8.82 12.06 -7.24
N GLN A 36 -8.19 11.12 -7.96
CA GLN A 36 -8.74 9.78 -8.20
C GLN A 36 -8.77 8.88 -6.96
N LEU A 37 -7.72 8.95 -6.14
CA LEU A 37 -7.56 8.16 -4.92
C LEU A 37 -8.01 8.93 -3.68
N SER A 38 -8.74 10.05 -3.84
CA SER A 38 -9.08 10.99 -2.77
C SER A 38 -9.51 10.31 -1.48
N HIS A 39 -8.58 10.19 -0.53
CA HIS A 39 -8.83 9.66 0.80
C HIS A 39 -9.56 10.69 1.69
N ARG A 40 -9.81 11.91 1.20
CA ARG A 40 -10.45 13.02 1.92
C ARG A 40 -11.99 12.98 1.95
N GLN A 41 -12.65 12.15 1.14
CA GLN A 41 -14.13 12.15 1.04
C GLN A 41 -14.78 10.98 1.80
N PRO A 42 -16.01 11.15 2.33
CA PRO A 42 -16.78 10.07 2.93
C PRO A 42 -16.89 8.90 1.94
N GLN A 43 -16.64 7.68 2.42
CA GLN A 43 -16.53 6.47 1.61
C GLN A 43 -17.86 6.10 0.93
N THR A 44 -18.14 6.71 -0.21
CA THR A 44 -19.21 6.29 -1.12
C THR A 44 -18.72 5.27 -2.14
N LYS A 45 -17.39 5.15 -2.32
CA LYS A 45 -16.72 4.22 -3.23
C LYS A 45 -15.73 3.35 -2.49
N TRP A 46 -16.01 2.06 -2.46
CA TRP A 46 -15.09 1.02 -2.00
C TRP A 46 -14.07 0.73 -3.12
N HIS A 47 -12.79 0.58 -2.78
CA HIS A 47 -11.72 0.14 -3.69
C HIS A 47 -11.39 1.09 -4.86
N LEU A 48 -10.95 2.31 -4.56
CA LEU A 48 -10.36 3.20 -5.57
C LEU A 48 -9.08 2.58 -6.14
N ARG A 49 -8.93 2.64 -7.47
CA ARG A 49 -7.77 2.10 -8.19
C ARG A 49 -7.26 3.14 -9.20
N ALA A 50 -5.96 3.25 -9.30
CA ALA A 50 -5.28 4.04 -10.32
C ALA A 50 -4.09 3.23 -10.86
N ALA A 51 -3.76 3.42 -12.12
CA ALA A 51 -2.62 2.80 -12.77
C ALA A 51 -1.71 3.87 -13.36
N LEU A 52 -0.43 3.81 -13.01
CA LEU A 52 0.62 4.58 -13.65
C LEU A 52 1.23 3.72 -14.76
N TYR A 53 1.06 4.14 -16.02
CA TYR A 53 1.57 3.43 -17.19
C TYR A 53 2.38 4.37 -18.08
N GLY A 54 3.26 3.80 -18.89
CA GLY A 54 4.19 4.54 -19.75
C GLY A 54 5.54 3.83 -19.87
N LEU A 55 6.42 4.38 -20.70
CA LEU A 55 7.73 3.80 -21.03
C LEU A 55 8.58 3.50 -19.79
N GLY A 56 9.47 2.52 -19.91
CA GLY A 56 10.49 2.23 -18.89
C GLY A 56 11.34 3.46 -18.57
N GLY A 57 11.74 3.62 -17.31
CA GLY A 57 12.60 4.73 -16.89
C GLY A 57 11.93 6.11 -16.76
N ILE A 58 10.65 6.26 -17.10
CA ILE A 58 9.96 7.56 -17.07
C ILE A 58 9.63 8.10 -15.65
N GLY A 59 9.96 7.33 -14.61
CA GLY A 59 9.77 7.74 -13.21
C GLY A 59 8.45 7.34 -12.55
N LYS A 60 7.74 6.30 -13.06
CA LYS A 60 6.46 5.84 -12.49
C LYS A 60 6.55 5.51 -10.99
N THR A 61 7.56 4.74 -10.60
CA THR A 61 7.85 4.39 -9.20
C THR A 61 8.09 5.63 -8.34
N GLN A 62 8.78 6.65 -8.88
CA GLN A 62 9.02 7.91 -8.17
C GLN A 62 7.72 8.71 -7.95
N ILE A 63 6.82 8.72 -8.94
CA ILE A 63 5.49 9.35 -8.79
C ILE A 63 4.67 8.62 -7.72
N ALA A 64 4.68 7.28 -7.71
CA ALA A 64 4.00 6.49 -6.69
C ALA A 64 4.56 6.77 -5.27
N LEU A 65 5.89 6.87 -5.14
CA LEU A 65 6.53 7.24 -3.87
C LEU A 65 6.13 8.64 -3.41
N ALA A 66 6.18 9.63 -4.29
CA ALA A 66 5.77 11.00 -3.98
C ALA A 66 4.30 11.04 -3.47
N TYR A 67 3.42 10.27 -4.10
CA TYR A 67 2.03 10.13 -3.63
C TYR A 67 1.94 9.47 -2.25
N THR A 68 2.68 8.39 -2.03
CA THR A 68 2.72 7.68 -0.75
C THR A 68 3.16 8.58 0.40
N TYR A 69 4.26 9.33 0.23
CA TYR A 69 4.76 10.21 1.28
C TYR A 69 3.81 11.37 1.55
N TRP A 70 3.26 12.00 0.50
CA TRP A 70 2.21 13.00 0.66
C TRP A 70 1.00 12.45 1.43
N LEU A 71 0.57 11.22 1.13
CA LEU A 71 -0.58 10.60 1.81
C LEU A 71 -0.31 10.35 3.29
N GLN A 72 0.92 9.97 3.64
CA GLN A 72 1.32 9.75 5.03
C GLN A 72 1.33 11.04 5.84
N GLU A 73 1.71 12.16 5.23
CA GLU A 73 1.65 13.48 5.87
C GLU A 73 0.20 13.95 6.05
N GLU A 74 -0.63 13.79 5.02
CA GLU A 74 -2.02 14.29 5.00
C GLU A 74 -3.03 13.40 5.73
N CYS A 75 -2.79 12.09 5.76
CA CYS A 75 -3.68 11.08 6.32
C CYS A 75 -2.84 10.03 7.09
N PRO A 76 -2.24 10.40 8.24
CA PRO A 76 -1.33 9.54 9.00
C PRO A 76 -1.98 8.27 9.60
N ASP A 77 -3.30 8.14 9.49
CA ASP A 77 -4.06 6.95 9.87
C ASP A 77 -4.17 5.90 8.75
N VAL A 78 -3.76 6.22 7.52
CA VAL A 78 -3.76 5.30 6.39
C VAL A 78 -2.53 4.40 6.44
N SER A 79 -2.72 3.08 6.46
CA SER A 79 -1.62 2.12 6.33
C SER A 79 -1.15 2.03 4.88
N VAL A 80 0.15 1.86 4.65
CA VAL A 80 0.70 1.77 3.28
C VAL A 80 1.51 0.49 3.13
N PHE A 81 1.17 -0.29 2.11
CA PHE A 81 1.81 -1.54 1.77
C PHE A 81 2.39 -1.48 0.36
N TRP A 82 3.67 -1.78 0.22
CA TRP A 82 4.34 -1.84 -1.09
C TRP A 82 4.62 -3.28 -1.49
N VAL A 83 4.17 -3.67 -2.68
CA VAL A 83 4.33 -5.00 -3.24
C VAL A 83 5.17 -4.91 -4.50
N HIS A 84 6.30 -5.64 -4.52
CA HIS A 84 7.11 -5.81 -5.72
C HIS A 84 6.64 -7.00 -6.52
N THR A 85 6.38 -6.79 -7.81
CA THR A 85 5.78 -7.83 -8.68
C THR A 85 6.69 -8.27 -9.83
N SER A 86 7.99 -8.02 -9.70
CA SER A 86 8.99 -8.42 -10.72
C SER A 86 9.15 -9.93 -10.92
N SER A 87 8.68 -10.75 -9.97
CA SER A 87 8.55 -12.21 -10.12
C SER A 87 7.51 -12.77 -9.17
N ALA A 88 7.01 -13.98 -9.42
CA ALA A 88 6.10 -14.68 -8.50
C ALA A 88 6.71 -14.87 -7.10
N GLU A 89 8.03 -15.10 -7.02
CA GLU A 89 8.75 -15.20 -5.76
C GLU A 89 8.76 -13.87 -5.01
N ARG A 90 9.12 -12.77 -5.68
CA ARG A 90 9.13 -11.42 -5.09
C ARG A 90 7.73 -10.99 -4.64
N PHE A 91 6.71 -11.32 -5.43
CA PHE A 91 5.31 -11.09 -5.06
C PHE A 91 4.96 -11.82 -3.76
N ARG A 92 5.23 -13.13 -3.67
CA ARG A 92 4.96 -13.91 -2.45
C ARG A 92 5.76 -13.39 -1.25
N GLN A 93 7.04 -13.06 -1.44
CA GLN A 93 7.89 -12.48 -0.38
C GLN A 93 7.34 -11.15 0.14
N SER A 94 6.85 -10.27 -0.74
CA SER A 94 6.20 -9.01 -0.33
C SER A 94 4.96 -9.29 0.52
N TYR A 95 4.10 -10.23 0.11
CA TYR A 95 2.91 -10.60 0.89
C TYR A 95 3.26 -11.20 2.26
N THR A 96 4.25 -12.10 2.32
CA THR A 96 4.74 -12.66 3.59
C THR A 96 5.32 -11.59 4.50
N SER A 97 6.09 -10.65 3.95
CA SER A 97 6.64 -9.54 4.72
C SER A 97 5.53 -8.67 5.31
N ILE A 98 4.51 -8.31 4.51
CA ILE A 98 3.35 -7.56 5.00
C ILE A 98 2.60 -8.35 6.08
N ALA A 99 2.39 -9.65 5.88
CA ALA A 99 1.68 -10.48 6.84
C ALA A 99 2.45 -10.63 8.17
N HIS A 100 3.78 -10.73 8.12
CA HIS A 100 4.67 -10.71 9.28
C HIS A 100 4.54 -9.39 10.05
N GLU A 101 4.74 -8.25 9.38
CA GLU A 101 4.69 -6.91 10.00
C GLU A 101 3.32 -6.58 10.60
N CYS A 102 2.24 -7.09 9.99
CA CYS A 102 0.89 -6.94 10.51
C CYS A 102 0.52 -7.99 11.58
N TYR A 103 1.43 -8.89 11.94
CA TYR A 103 1.24 -10.01 12.87
C TYR A 103 -0.02 -10.83 12.52
N ILE A 104 -0.21 -11.13 11.24
CA ILE A 104 -1.38 -11.88 10.75
C ILE A 104 -1.22 -13.35 11.16
N PRO A 105 -2.13 -13.92 11.99
CA PRO A 105 -1.99 -15.31 12.42
C PRO A 105 -1.87 -16.28 11.23
N GLY A 106 -0.88 -17.17 11.29
CA GLY A 106 -0.59 -18.17 10.25
C GLY A 106 0.28 -17.68 9.09
N TYR A 107 0.88 -16.48 9.17
CA TYR A 107 1.80 -15.98 8.13
C TYR A 107 3.05 -16.83 7.95
N ASP A 108 3.45 -17.57 8.98
CA ASP A 108 4.65 -18.41 9.07
C ASP A 108 4.39 -19.88 8.74
N ASP A 109 3.13 -20.29 8.53
CA ASP A 109 2.78 -21.65 8.10
C ASP A 109 3.16 -21.85 6.62
N PRO A 110 4.09 -22.76 6.29
CA PRO A 110 4.48 -23.03 4.91
C PRO A 110 3.34 -23.54 4.02
N LYS A 111 2.25 -24.05 4.62
CA LYS A 111 1.06 -24.52 3.91
C LYS A 111 -0.01 -23.45 3.74
N ALA A 112 0.12 -22.30 4.42
CA ALA A 112 -0.84 -21.23 4.32
C ALA A 112 -0.75 -20.50 2.98
N ASP A 113 -1.91 -20.13 2.45
CA ASP A 113 -2.00 -19.17 1.35
C ASP A 113 -1.91 -17.75 1.94
N VAL A 114 -0.69 -17.21 1.95
CA VAL A 114 -0.41 -15.87 2.48
C VAL A 114 -1.17 -14.76 1.74
N VAL A 115 -1.50 -14.95 0.46
CA VAL A 115 -2.27 -13.99 -0.34
C VAL A 115 -3.70 -13.93 0.18
N LEU A 116 -4.30 -15.11 0.41
CA LEU A 116 -5.64 -15.21 0.97
C LEU A 116 -5.70 -14.71 2.42
N LEU A 117 -4.67 -14.99 3.23
CA LEU A 117 -4.56 -14.48 4.61
C LEU A 117 -4.53 -12.95 4.64
N LEU A 118 -3.65 -12.33 3.86
CA LEU A 118 -3.56 -10.87 3.80
C LEU A 118 -4.85 -10.26 3.25
N LYS A 119 -5.44 -10.84 2.21
CA LYS A 119 -6.73 -10.39 1.66
C LYS A 119 -7.81 -10.37 2.75
N ARG A 120 -8.02 -11.50 3.44
CA ARG A 120 -9.01 -11.62 4.52
C ARG A 120 -8.74 -10.61 5.64
N TRP A 121 -7.47 -10.37 5.95
CA TRP A 121 -7.08 -9.39 6.95
C TRP A 121 -7.46 -7.96 6.52
N LEU A 122 -7.17 -7.56 5.27
CA LEU A 122 -7.48 -6.24 4.70
C LEU A 122 -8.99 -5.97 4.55
N GLU A 123 -9.81 -7.02 4.41
CA GLU A 123 -11.26 -6.93 4.24
C GLU A 123 -12.04 -6.80 5.57
N ARG A 124 -11.38 -6.97 6.73
CA ARG A 124 -12.09 -6.85 8.02
C ARG A 124 -12.48 -5.38 8.29
N LYS A 125 -13.71 -5.20 8.80
CA LYS A 125 -14.27 -3.87 9.12
C LYS A 125 -13.54 -3.14 10.25
N ASP A 126 -12.83 -3.86 11.10
CA ASP A 126 -12.02 -3.29 12.17
C ASP A 126 -10.64 -2.82 11.68
N ARG A 127 -10.31 -2.99 10.39
CA ARG A 127 -9.12 -2.39 9.79
C ARG A 127 -9.42 -0.99 9.28
N GLY A 128 -8.48 -0.10 9.56
CA GLY A 128 -8.49 1.26 9.05
C GLY A 128 -8.28 1.30 7.53
N ARG A 129 -8.18 2.53 7.03
CA ARG A 129 -7.90 2.79 5.62
C ARG A 129 -6.51 2.27 5.25
N TRP A 130 -6.36 1.77 4.03
CA TRP A 130 -5.08 1.31 3.52
C TRP A 130 -4.88 1.69 2.05
N LEU A 131 -3.61 1.82 1.67
CA LEU A 131 -3.13 1.94 0.30
C LEU A 131 -2.20 0.75 0.03
N MET A 132 -2.42 0.05 -1.09
CA MET A 132 -1.51 -0.96 -1.60
C MET A 132 -0.92 -0.46 -2.91
N VAL A 133 0.40 -0.32 -2.96
CA VAL A 133 1.15 0.02 -4.19
C VAL A 133 1.69 -1.28 -4.77
N ILE A 134 1.35 -1.55 -6.03
CA ILE A 134 1.83 -2.69 -6.79
C ILE A 134 2.84 -2.16 -7.82
N ASP A 135 4.12 -2.37 -7.56
CA ASP A 135 5.22 -1.84 -8.37
C ASP A 135 5.80 -2.91 -9.30
N ASN A 136 6.24 -2.46 -10.47
CA ASN A 136 6.76 -3.33 -11.55
C ASN A 136 5.75 -4.39 -12.03
N ALA A 137 4.46 -4.04 -12.05
CA ALA A 137 3.37 -4.86 -12.57
C ALA A 137 3.34 -4.80 -14.10
N ASP A 138 4.39 -5.29 -14.72
CA ASP A 138 4.43 -5.50 -16.16
C ASP A 138 3.77 -6.84 -16.50
N ASP A 139 3.15 -6.93 -17.68
CA ASP A 139 2.61 -8.20 -18.20
C ASP A 139 3.76 -9.19 -18.33
N THR A 140 3.92 -10.02 -17.33
CA THR A 140 4.73 -11.24 -17.40
C THR A 140 3.76 -12.34 -17.79
N GLN A 141 3.87 -12.75 -19.06
CA GLN A 141 3.20 -13.93 -19.63
C GLN A 141 3.38 -15.17 -18.76
#